data_AF-A0A9Q4AE71-F1
#
_entry.id   AF-A0A9Q4AE71-F1
#
_cell.length_a   1.000
_cell.length_b   1.000
_cell.length_c   1.000
_cell.angle_alpha   90.00
_cell.angle_beta   90.00
_cell.angle_gamma   90.00
#
_symmetry.space_group_name_H-M   'P 1'
#
loop_
_entity.id
_entity.type
_entity.pdbx_description
1 polymer ?
#
loop_
_entity_poly.entity_id
_entity_poly.type
_entity_poly.pdbx_seq_one_letter_code
_entity_poly.pdbx_strand_id
1 'polypeptide(L)' 'MHEFDKISIAEMSKKDMLMILEALDYTGKNTNIKDFIVLKNNIVKELSLLADSSEEEFLNYLEK' A
#
# COMPACT_ATOMS: atom_id res chain seq x y z
N MET A 1 -13.19 21.67 -13.15
CA MET A 1 -12.90 20.79 -12.01
C MET A 1 -11.48 20.29 -12.25
N HIS A 2 -10.51 20.59 -11.40
CA HIS A 2 -9.17 20.03 -11.59
C HIS A 2 -9.27 18.50 -11.43
N GLU A 3 -8.80 17.75 -12.41
CA GLU A 3 -8.59 16.31 -12.30
C GLU A 3 -7.50 16.09 -11.25
N PHE A 4 -7.93 15.88 -10.00
CA PHE A 4 -7.03 15.42 -8.96
C PHE A 4 -6.80 13.92 -9.19
N ASP A 5 -5.87 13.57 -10.07
CA ASP A 5 -5.44 12.18 -10.31
C ASP A 5 -4.70 11.57 -9.09
N LYS A 6 -4.47 12.37 -8.05
CA LYS A 6 -3.65 12.00 -6.89
C LYS A 6 -4.38 12.38 -5.61
N ILE A 7 -4.69 11.36 -4.80
CA ILE A 7 -5.17 11.54 -3.43
C ILE A 7 -3.94 11.77 -2.55
N SER A 8 -3.92 12.87 -1.79
CA SER A 8 -2.93 13.07 -0.74
C SER A 8 -3.31 12.25 0.48
N ILE A 9 -2.50 11.25 0.84
CA ILE A 9 -2.63 10.52 2.10
C ILE A 9 -1.91 11.34 3.16
N ALA A 10 -2.55 12.41 3.64
CA ALA A 10 -1.90 13.36 4.54
C ALA A 10 -1.58 12.75 5.91
N GLU A 11 -2.43 11.87 6.46
CA GLU A 11 -2.27 11.36 7.84
C GLU A 11 -2.92 9.97 8.05
N MET A 12 -2.48 8.94 7.32
CA MET A 12 -2.93 7.57 7.59
C MET A 12 -2.09 6.91 8.68
N SER A 13 -2.72 6.25 9.65
CA SER A 13 -1.98 5.53 10.68
C SER A 13 -1.28 4.29 10.08
N LYS A 14 -0.16 3.91 10.68
CA LYS A 14 0.56 2.67 10.33
C LYS A 14 -0.34 1.44 10.33
N LYS A 15 -1.26 1.37 11.31
CA LYS A 15 -2.23 0.28 11.44
C LYS A 15 -3.22 0.25 10.28
N ASP A 16 -3.74 1.41 9.88
CA ASP A 16 -4.70 1.48 8.78
C ASP A 16 -4.02 1.16 7.43
N MET A 17 -2.77 1.62 7.24
CA MET A 17 -1.98 1.26 6.07
C MET A 17 -1.76 -0.26 6.00
N LEU A 18 -1.34 -0.88 7.11
CA LEU A 18 -1.15 -2.33 7.17
C LEU A 18 -2.46 -3.07 6.86
N MET A 19 -3.58 -2.64 7.44
CA MET A 19 -4.90 -3.23 7.19
C MET A 19 -5.31 -3.17 5.72
N ILE A 20 -5.03 -2.05 5.03
CA ILE A 20 -5.29 -1.91 3.60
C ILE A 20 -4.43 -2.90 2.80
N LEU A 21 -3.14 -2.98 3.09
CA LEU A 21 -2.24 -3.91 2.39
C LEU A 21 -2.66 -5.37 2.58
N GLU A 22 -3.07 -5.75 3.79
CA GLU A 22 -3.61 -7.08 4.10
C GLU A 22 -4.93 -7.34 3.37
N ALA A 23 -5.84 -6.37 3.32
CA ALA A 23 -7.11 -6.50 2.61
C ALA A 23 -6.92 -6.68 1.11
N LEU A 24 -5.97 -5.95 0.51
CA LEU A 24 -5.61 -6.10 -0.91
C LEU A 24 -5.00 -7.49 -1.17
N ASP A 25 -4.08 -7.94 -0.31
CA ASP A 25 -3.45 -9.24 -0.40
C ASP A 25 -4.48 -10.38 -0.28
N TYR A 26 -5.32 -10.32 0.74
CA TYR A 26 -6.40 -11.27 0.98
C TYR A 26 -7.37 -11.30 -0.20
N THR A 27 -7.82 -10.14 -0.67
CA THR A 27 -8.78 -10.08 -1.80
C THR A 27 -8.17 -10.65 -3.06
N GLY A 28 -6.94 -10.27 -3.42
CA GLY A 28 -6.27 -10.78 -4.61
C GLY A 28 -6.07 -12.30 -4.58
N LYS A 29 -5.70 -12.85 -3.42
CA LYS A 29 -5.52 -14.30 -3.22
C LYS A 29 -6.84 -15.08 -3.25
N ASN A 30 -7.93 -14.53 -2.71
CA ASN A 30 -9.21 -15.25 -2.60
C ASN A 30 -10.12 -15.05 -3.82
N THR A 31 -9.95 -13.99 -4.59
CA THR A 31 -10.79 -13.70 -5.78
C THR A 31 -10.09 -14.04 -7.10
N ASN A 32 -8.78 -14.35 -7.08
CA ASN A 32 -7.92 -14.48 -8.27
C ASN A 32 -7.84 -13.21 -9.14
N ILE A 33 -8.31 -12.05 -8.65
CA ILE A 33 -8.17 -10.76 -9.34
C ILE A 33 -6.78 -10.21 -9.06
N LYS A 34 -5.88 -10.33 -10.04
CA LYS A 34 -4.46 -9.93 -9.91
C LYS A 34 -4.28 -8.43 -9.64
N ASP A 35 -5.24 -7.60 -10.06
CA ASP A 35 -5.17 -6.14 -9.94
C ASP A 35 -5.04 -5.70 -8.47
N PHE A 36 -5.61 -6.44 -7.51
CA PHE A 36 -5.43 -6.15 -6.09
C PHE A 36 -3.98 -6.39 -5.62
N ILE A 37 -3.34 -7.45 -6.09
CA ILE A 37 -1.94 -7.75 -5.77
C ILE A 37 -1.02 -6.71 -6.42
N VAL A 38 -1.30 -6.35 -7.67
CA VAL A 38 -0.56 -5.29 -8.38
C VAL A 38 -0.69 -3.96 -7.65
N LEU A 39 -1.89 -3.59 -7.22
CA LEU A 39 -2.14 -2.38 -6.46
C LEU A 39 -1.38 -2.36 -5.13
N LYS A 40 -1.43 -3.46 -4.35
CA LYS A 40 -0.65 -3.62 -3.12
C LYS A 40 0.84 -3.37 -3.37
N ASN A 41 1.41 -4.03 -4.38
CA ASN A 41 2.84 -3.92 -4.69
C ASN A 41 3.22 -2.50 -5.13
N ASN A 42 2.37 -1.84 -5.93
CA ASN A 42 2.58 -0.45 -6.33
C ASN A 42 2.56 0.49 -5.11
N ILE A 43 1.62 0.31 -4.17
CA ILE A 43 1.56 1.12 -2.95
C ILE A 43 2.83 0.93 -2.12
N VAL A 44 3.24 -0.32 -1.87
CA VAL A 44 4.45 -0.62 -1.09
C VAL A 44 5.69 0.04 -1.71
N LYS A 45 5.86 -0.10 -3.03
CA LYS A 45 6.98 0.49 -3.76
C LYS A 45 7.01 2.02 -3.69
N GLU A 46 5.89 2.68 -3.95
CA GLU A 46 5.83 4.15 -3.92
C GLU A 46 6.09 4.68 -2.50
N LEU A 47 5.54 4.03 -1.47
CA LEU A 47 5.72 4.45 -0.09
C LEU A 47 7.12 4.16 0.44
N SER A 48 7.73 3.02 0.07
CA SER A 48 9.11 2.72 0.46
C SER A 48 10.09 3.72 -0.16
N LEU A 49 9.87 4.12 -1.42
CA LEU A 49 10.63 5.18 -2.09
C LEU A 49 10.46 6.54 -1.39
N LEU A 50 9.23 6.91 -1.02
CA LEU A 50 8.97 8.14 -0.27
C LEU A 50 9.62 8.14 1.12
N ALA A 51 9.76 6.96 1.73
CA ALA A 51 10.41 6.78 3.03
C ALA A 51 11.93 6.55 2.95
N ASP A 52 12.52 6.62 1.75
CA ASP A 52 13.96 6.32 1.50
C ASP A 52 14.40 4.98 2.11
N SER A 53 13.56 3.95 1.90
CA SER A 53 13.74 2.60 2.45
C SER A 53 13.48 1.53 1.41
N SER A 54 13.95 0.31 1.67
CA SER A 54 13.55 -0.85 0.87
C SER A 54 12.10 -1.24 1.14
N GLU A 55 11.45 -1.92 0.18
CA GLU A 55 10.09 -2.47 0.37
C GLU A 55 10.01 -3.39 1.59
N GLU A 56 11.04 -4.19 1.85
CA GLU A 56 11.14 -5.09 3.00
C GLU A 56 11.24 -4.31 4.32
N GLU A 57 12.12 -3.31 4.40
CA GLU A 57 12.23 -2.45 5.58
C GLU A 57 10.94 -1.68 5.86
N PHE A 58 10.27 -1.21 4.81
CA PHE A 58 8.99 -0.53 4.93
C PHE A 58 7.89 -1.45 5.46
N LEU A 59 7.77 -2.68 4.94
CA LEU A 59 6.82 -3.67 5.44
C LEU A 59 7.13 -4.05 6.89
N ASN A 60 8.39 -4.31 7.21
CA ASN A 60 8.84 -4.55 8.59
C ASN A 60 8.55 -3.36 9.51
N TYR A 61 8.66 -2.13 8.99
CA TYR A 61 8.28 -0.94 9.71
C TYR A 61 6.77 -0.93 9.95
N LEU A 62 5.91 -1.36 9.02
CA LEU A 62 4.45 -1.40 9.20
C LEU A 62 3.96 -2.50 10.17
N GLU A 63 4.70 -3.60 10.30
CA GLU A 63 4.32 -4.74 11.17
C GLU A 63 4.72 -4.58 12.65
N LYS A 64 5.69 -3.71 12.96
CA LYS A 64 6.22 -3.48 14.32
C LYS A 64 5.28 -2.68 15.25
#